data_AF-A0A9D9BKW4-F1
#
_entry.id   AF-A0A9D9BKW4-F1
#
_cell.length_a   1.000
_cell.length_b   1.000
_cell.length_c   1.000
_cell.angle_alpha   90.00
_cell.angle_beta   90.00
_cell.angle_gamma   90.00
#
_symmetry.space_group_name_H-M   'P 1'
#
loop_
_entity.id
_entity.type
_entity.pdbx_description
1 polymer ?
#
loop_
_entity_poly.entity_id
_entity_poly.type
_entity_poly.pdbx_seq_one_letter_code
_entity_poly.pdbx_strand_id
1 'polypeptide(L)'
;MVIMVIEISDFLSRVEASQYTIFTSKFHSSVTKTLKKFSGQIHRQDNNHYIATFNVVTDAVQCAQEIKHKFKYVTPKHKSFSRRLKIALRSAEILSDKEISATIQLCEQVQDQVVITSKVKSLYEETNAHAEIDKDQIRTLKISEEQFITDLMHYVTSNWNNPYLDVERLGEALKMTYSQLHHRTTRLTGKTPNNFIKDYRLHKALVLLHNHHGSIAQIAKQSGFNSPTYFSECFLNKYGVRPSTYAQQHGL
;
A
#
# COMPACT_ATOMS: atom_id res chain seq x y z
N MET A 1 -7.50 15.70 13.36
CA MET A 1 -6.63 14.59 13.83
C MET A 1 -5.73 14.11 12.69
N VAL A 2 -4.69 13.34 12.99
CA VAL A 2 -3.86 12.66 11.98
C VAL A 2 -4.10 11.17 12.05
N ILE A 3 -4.44 10.55 10.92
CA ILE A 3 -4.53 9.11 10.72
C ILE A 3 -3.17 8.63 10.23
N MET A 4 -2.64 7.58 10.85
CA MET A 4 -1.42 6.89 10.45
C MET A 4 -1.76 5.45 10.08
N VAL A 5 -1.39 5.05 8.88
CA VAL A 5 -1.36 3.64 8.46
C VAL A 5 0.09 3.18 8.41
N ILE A 6 0.37 2.04 9.04
CA ILE A 6 1.68 1.37 8.98
C ILE A 6 1.46 0.00 8.36
N GLU A 7 2.29 -0.36 7.39
CA GLU A 7 2.20 -1.62 6.66
C GLU A 7 3.56 -2.33 6.64
N ILE A 8 3.60 -3.63 6.93
CA ILE A 8 4.84 -4.40 7.14
C ILE A 8 4.81 -5.75 6.42
N SER A 9 4.66 -5.76 5.10
CA SER A 9 4.71 -7.00 4.30
C SER A 9 4.67 -6.72 2.80
N ASP A 10 5.04 -7.70 1.99
CA ASP A 10 4.47 -7.81 0.65
C ASP A 10 3.10 -8.51 0.70
N PHE A 11 2.28 -8.31 -0.32
CA PHE A 11 0.89 -8.77 -0.31
C PHE A 11 0.75 -10.30 -0.18
N LEU A 12 1.71 -11.08 -0.69
CA LEU A 12 1.70 -12.54 -0.53
C LEU A 12 1.83 -12.93 0.95
N SER A 13 2.77 -12.29 1.66
CA SER A 13 2.94 -12.46 3.10
C SER A 13 1.71 -12.01 3.92
N ARG A 14 0.81 -11.20 3.32
CA ARG A 14 -0.48 -10.83 3.95
C ARG A 14 -1.49 -11.95 3.91
N VAL A 15 -1.55 -12.67 2.81
CA VAL A 15 -2.50 -13.77 2.63
C VAL A 15 -2.01 -15.02 3.39
N GLU A 16 -0.70 -15.22 3.48
CA GLU A 16 -0.06 -16.34 4.19
C GLU A 16 0.21 -16.05 5.68
N ALA A 17 -0.41 -15.01 6.27
CA ALA A 17 -0.05 -14.44 7.57
C ALA A 17 -0.28 -15.34 8.81
N SER A 18 -0.49 -16.64 8.65
CA SER A 18 -0.59 -17.62 9.75
C SER A 18 0.77 -18.05 10.32
N GLN A 19 1.90 -17.67 9.70
CA GLN A 19 3.24 -18.01 10.21
C GLN A 19 3.81 -16.93 11.14
N TYR A 20 3.36 -16.93 12.41
CA TYR A 20 3.93 -16.09 13.48
C TYR A 20 5.41 -16.41 13.73
N THR A 21 6.31 -15.67 13.08
CA THR A 21 7.75 -15.73 13.40
C THR A 21 8.06 -14.84 14.61
N ILE A 22 9.00 -15.25 15.47
CA ILE A 22 9.48 -14.49 16.66
C ILE A 22 9.86 -13.04 16.30
N PHE A 23 10.38 -12.82 15.09
CA PHE A 23 10.72 -11.50 14.55
C PHE A 23 9.49 -10.57 14.43
N THR A 24 8.38 -11.09 13.89
CA THR A 24 7.12 -10.37 13.73
C THR A 24 6.61 -9.87 15.09
N SER A 25 6.71 -10.69 16.14
CA SER A 25 6.35 -10.30 17.52
C SER A 25 7.22 -9.17 18.08
N LYS A 26 8.55 -9.22 17.91
CA LYS A 26 9.47 -8.14 18.35
C LYS A 26 9.17 -6.83 17.64
N PHE A 27 8.93 -6.89 16.33
CA PHE A 27 8.58 -5.70 15.55
C PHE A 27 7.23 -5.12 15.98
N HIS A 28 6.19 -5.96 16.12
CA HIS A 28 4.88 -5.51 16.59
C HIS A 28 4.98 -4.87 17.97
N SER A 29 5.73 -5.48 18.89
CA SER A 29 6.00 -4.89 20.21
C SER A 29 6.69 -3.53 20.10
N SER A 30 7.67 -3.39 19.20
CA SER A 30 8.36 -2.11 18.95
C SER A 30 7.41 -1.04 18.41
N VAL A 31 6.55 -1.37 17.44
CA VAL A 31 5.56 -0.44 16.88
C VAL A 31 4.55 -0.01 17.94
N THR A 32 3.93 -0.96 18.65
CA THR A 32 2.94 -0.65 19.69
C THR A 32 3.55 0.21 20.80
N LYS A 33 4.79 -0.05 21.23
CA LYS A 33 5.50 0.80 22.21
C LYS A 33 5.74 2.20 21.68
N THR A 34 6.14 2.33 20.41
CA THR A 34 6.42 3.63 19.79
C THR A 34 5.14 4.43 19.59
N LEU A 35 4.05 3.81 19.14
CA LEU A 35 2.72 4.44 19.05
C LEU A 35 2.28 4.98 20.42
N LYS A 36 2.40 4.19 21.48
CA LYS A 36 2.08 4.63 22.86
C LYS A 36 2.98 5.77 23.35
N LYS A 37 4.29 5.73 23.05
CA LYS A 37 5.26 6.78 23.43
C LYS A 37 4.84 8.15 22.89
N PHE A 38 4.28 8.19 21.68
CA PHE A 38 3.83 9.41 21.01
C PHE A 38 2.30 9.60 21.11
N SER A 39 1.66 9.11 22.18
CA SER A 39 0.23 9.32 22.42
C SER A 39 -0.70 8.87 21.27
N GLY A 40 -0.27 7.91 20.46
CA GLY A 40 -1.05 7.35 19.36
C GLY A 40 -2.10 6.36 19.84
N GLN A 41 -3.34 6.53 19.41
CA GLN A 41 -4.44 5.60 19.68
C GLN A 41 -4.55 4.58 18.55
N ILE A 42 -4.45 3.29 18.87
CA ILE A 42 -4.57 2.20 17.89
C ILE A 42 -6.04 1.82 17.74
N HIS A 43 -6.57 1.89 16.52
CA HIS A 43 -7.95 1.50 16.18
C HIS A 43 -8.04 0.11 15.58
N ARG A 44 -7.07 -0.26 14.75
CA ARG A 44 -6.97 -1.58 14.16
C ARG A 44 -5.51 -2.03 14.15
N GLN A 45 -5.30 -3.28 14.48
CA GLN A 45 -4.03 -3.97 14.34
C GLN A 45 -4.31 -5.35 13.77
N ASP A 46 -3.70 -5.66 12.63
CA ASP A 46 -3.60 -7.02 12.10
C ASP A 46 -2.13 -7.42 11.96
N ASN A 47 -1.86 -8.59 11.39
CA ASN A 47 -0.49 -9.13 11.27
C ASN A 47 0.42 -8.25 10.40
N ASN A 48 -0.14 -7.35 9.59
CA ASN A 48 0.60 -6.59 8.60
C ASN A 48 0.25 -5.10 8.54
N HIS A 49 -0.82 -4.67 9.23
CA HIS A 49 -1.25 -3.27 9.27
C HIS A 49 -1.52 -2.77 10.67
N TYR A 50 -1.23 -1.50 10.85
CA TYR A 50 -1.73 -0.70 11.95
C TYR A 50 -2.50 0.48 11.40
N ILE A 51 -3.61 0.80 12.07
CA ILE A 51 -4.34 2.04 11.89
C ILE A 51 -4.33 2.72 13.26
N ALA A 52 -3.67 3.87 13.33
CA ALA A 52 -3.57 4.67 14.54
C ALA A 52 -3.98 6.12 14.27
N THR A 53 -4.42 6.82 15.30
CA THR A 53 -4.70 8.26 15.24
C THR A 53 -3.91 9.04 16.26
N PHE A 54 -3.60 10.29 15.91
CA PHE A 54 -2.90 11.24 16.76
C PHE A 54 -3.67 12.56 16.81
N ASN A 55 -3.76 13.14 18.01
CA ASN A 55 -4.35 14.46 18.20
C ASN A 55 -3.34 15.58 17.86
N VAL A 56 -2.05 15.31 18.02
CA VAL A 56 -0.95 16.23 17.74
C VAL A 56 -0.20 15.76 16.49
N VAL A 57 -0.03 16.65 15.51
CA VAL A 57 0.65 16.34 14.24
C VAL A 57 2.14 16.06 14.44
N THR A 58 2.79 16.78 15.36
CA THR A 58 4.21 16.58 15.70
C THR A 58 4.46 15.15 16.18
N ASP A 59 3.63 14.65 17.09
CA ASP A 59 3.70 13.29 17.60
C ASP A 59 3.57 12.25 16.48
N ALA A 60 2.62 12.46 15.55
CA ALA A 60 2.44 11.56 14.42
C ALA A 60 3.68 11.50 13.53
N VAL A 61 4.24 12.65 13.16
CA VAL A 61 5.42 12.74 12.27
C VAL A 61 6.65 12.14 12.96
N GLN A 62 6.90 12.48 14.22
CA GLN A 62 8.03 11.93 14.98
C GLN A 62 7.89 10.42 15.23
N CYS A 63 6.67 9.94 15.49
CA CYS A 63 6.39 8.52 15.62
C CYS A 63 6.73 7.76 14.33
N ALA A 64 6.33 8.29 13.17
CA ALA A 64 6.66 7.68 11.87
C ALA A 64 8.17 7.61 11.64
N GLN A 65 8.91 8.68 11.98
CA GLN A 65 10.37 8.70 11.88
C GLN A 65 11.03 7.67 12.80
N GLU A 66 10.58 7.57 14.05
CA GLU A 66 11.13 6.62 15.02
C GLU A 66 10.85 5.17 14.61
N ILE A 67 9.65 4.87 14.09
CA ILE A 67 9.32 3.54 13.56
C ILE A 67 10.20 3.21 12.35
N LYS A 68 10.35 4.14 11.40
CA LYS A 68 11.23 3.99 10.25
C LYS A 68 12.68 3.72 10.67
N HIS A 69 13.18 4.48 11.65
CA HIS A 69 14.53 4.31 12.18
C HIS A 69 14.69 2.92 12.83
N LYS A 70 13.80 2.53 13.74
CA LYS A 70 13.86 1.23 14.42
C LYS A 70 13.74 0.04 13.46
N PHE A 71 12.95 0.16 12.38
CA PHE A 71 12.81 -0.90 11.38
C PHE A 71 14.14 -1.30 10.73
N LYS A 72 15.08 -0.35 10.57
CA LYS A 72 16.43 -0.62 10.03
C LYS A 72 17.25 -1.57 10.91
N TYR A 73 16.98 -1.62 12.22
CA TYR A 73 17.77 -2.41 13.19
C TYR A 73 17.08 -3.69 13.63
N VAL A 74 15.75 -3.73 13.56
CA VAL A 74 14.99 -4.90 14.01
C VAL A 74 15.02 -6.00 12.93
N THR A 75 15.05 -5.64 11.63
CA THR A 75 14.86 -6.57 10.50
C THR A 75 16.14 -7.31 10.07
N PRO A 76 16.15 -8.65 9.98
CA PRO A 76 17.29 -9.40 9.45
C PRO A 76 17.59 -9.03 7.99
N LYS A 77 18.86 -8.82 7.63
CA LYS A 77 19.30 -8.50 6.25
C LYS A 77 19.28 -9.72 5.29
N HIS A 78 18.56 -10.79 5.62
CA HIS A 78 18.60 -12.02 4.82
C HIS A 78 17.85 -11.84 3.49
N LYS A 79 18.49 -12.21 2.38
CA LYS A 79 18.01 -11.94 1.00
C LYS A 79 16.61 -12.50 0.67
N SER A 80 16.14 -13.53 1.39
CA SER A 80 14.82 -14.14 1.13
C SER A 80 13.64 -13.47 1.84
N PHE A 81 13.86 -12.50 2.74
CA PHE A 81 12.80 -11.89 3.53
C PHE A 81 12.73 -10.38 3.29
N SER A 82 12.19 -9.97 2.13
CA SER A 82 12.05 -8.55 1.77
C SER A 82 10.80 -7.93 2.37
N ARG A 83 10.67 -7.89 3.70
CA ARG A 83 9.61 -7.08 4.32
C ARG A 83 9.88 -5.61 4.06
N ARG A 84 8.91 -4.93 3.48
CA ARG A 84 8.94 -3.48 3.26
C ARG A 84 8.06 -2.84 4.32
N LEU A 85 8.63 -1.86 5.03
CA LEU A 85 7.85 -0.97 5.88
C LEU A 85 7.31 0.15 5.00
N LYS A 86 6.01 0.42 5.08
CA LYS A 86 5.39 1.61 4.51
C LYS A 86 4.57 2.31 5.58
N ILE A 87 4.61 3.64 5.58
CA ILE A 87 3.86 4.47 6.52
C ILE A 87 3.20 5.60 5.75
N ALA A 88 1.90 5.80 5.93
CA ALA A 88 1.17 6.91 5.36
C ALA A 88 0.49 7.73 6.46
N LEU A 89 0.63 9.07 6.40
CA LEU A 89 -0.08 9.98 7.29
C LEU A 89 -1.00 10.89 6.49
N ARG A 90 -2.25 10.99 6.95
CA ARG A 90 -3.26 11.87 6.38
C ARG A 90 -4.00 12.60 7.49
N SER A 91 -4.30 13.87 7.26
CA SER A 91 -5.13 14.66 8.17
C SER A 91 -6.60 14.43 7.86
N ALA A 92 -7.41 14.23 8.89
CA ALA A 92 -8.86 14.10 8.79
C ALA A 92 -9.55 14.81 9.96
N GLU A 93 -10.76 15.31 9.74
CA GLU A 93 -11.59 15.89 10.79
C GLU A 93 -12.24 14.79 11.65
N ILE A 94 -12.81 13.79 10.99
CA ILE A 94 -13.50 12.65 11.61
C ILE A 94 -12.87 11.35 11.11
N LEU A 95 -12.77 10.35 11.99
CA LEU A 95 -12.35 9.02 11.63
C LEU A 95 -13.53 8.30 10.97
N SER A 96 -13.44 8.11 9.65
CA SER A 96 -14.43 7.38 8.86
C SER A 96 -13.75 6.29 8.03
N ASP A 97 -14.51 5.28 7.63
CA ASP A 97 -14.01 4.21 6.75
C ASP A 97 -13.48 4.75 5.42
N LYS A 98 -14.03 5.86 4.94
CA LYS A 98 -13.56 6.56 3.74
C LYS A 98 -12.15 7.13 3.93
N GLU A 99 -11.90 7.83 5.03
CA GLU A 99 -10.58 8.42 5.32
C GLU A 99 -9.54 7.34 5.63
N ILE A 100 -9.94 6.27 6.31
CA ILE A 100 -9.09 5.09 6.53
C ILE A 100 -8.72 4.46 5.18
N SER A 101 -9.70 4.19 4.32
CA SER A 101 -9.47 3.57 3.01
C SER A 101 -8.57 4.43 2.12
N ALA A 102 -8.77 5.75 2.11
CA ALA A 102 -7.91 6.68 1.39
C ALA A 102 -6.46 6.67 1.93
N THR A 103 -6.27 6.55 3.24
CA THR A 103 -4.93 6.48 3.85
C THR A 103 -4.24 5.16 3.55
N ILE A 104 -4.97 4.04 3.59
CA ILE A 104 -4.46 2.72 3.18
C ILE A 104 -4.03 2.76 1.72
N GLN A 105 -4.88 3.30 0.84
CA GLN A 105 -4.56 3.45 -0.57
C GLN A 105 -3.28 4.27 -0.79
N LEU A 106 -3.10 5.37 -0.06
CA LEU A 106 -1.87 6.15 -0.12
C LEU A 106 -0.65 5.32 0.25
N CYS A 107 -0.74 4.58 1.36
CA CYS A 107 0.32 3.70 1.88
C CYS A 107 0.71 2.62 0.85
N GLU A 108 -0.28 1.95 0.27
CA GLU A 108 -0.07 0.83 -0.64
C GLU A 108 0.49 1.28 -1.99
N GLN A 109 -0.03 2.39 -2.54
CA GLN A 109 0.24 2.76 -3.92
C GLN A 109 1.47 3.64 -4.11
N VAL A 110 1.84 4.46 -3.12
CA VAL A 110 3.02 5.33 -3.24
C VAL A 110 4.29 4.51 -2.98
N GLN A 111 5.34 4.67 -3.79
CA GLN A 111 6.56 3.86 -3.65
C GLN A 111 7.40 4.20 -2.42
N ASP A 112 7.31 5.44 -1.95
CA ASP A 112 8.09 5.95 -0.83
C ASP A 112 7.77 5.23 0.48
N GLN A 113 8.79 5.08 1.33
CA GLN A 113 8.68 4.35 2.60
C GLN A 113 7.80 5.06 3.63
N VAL A 114 7.88 6.39 3.69
CA VAL A 114 7.05 7.23 4.56
C VAL A 114 6.50 8.35 3.72
N VAL A 115 5.17 8.45 3.66
CA VAL A 115 4.45 9.43 2.85
C VAL A 115 3.48 10.22 3.71
N ILE A 116 3.41 11.53 3.49
CA ILE A 116 2.45 12.41 4.14
C ILE A 116 1.73 13.28 3.11
N THR A 117 0.48 13.64 3.41
CA THR A 117 -0.26 14.60 2.59
C THR A 117 0.23 16.02 2.82
N SER A 118 -0.06 16.89 1.87
CA SER A 118 0.21 18.33 1.94
C SER A 118 -0.39 18.97 3.20
N LYS A 119 -1.60 18.57 3.60
CA LYS A 119 -2.24 19.07 4.82
C LYS A 119 -1.49 18.68 6.11
N VAL A 120 -0.96 17.45 6.19
CA VAL A 120 -0.14 17.04 7.35
C VAL A 120 1.14 17.87 7.42
N LYS A 121 1.77 18.14 6.28
CA LYS A 121 2.95 19.02 6.22
C LYS A 121 2.62 20.43 6.73
N SER A 122 1.56 21.06 6.22
CA SER A 122 1.18 22.42 6.64
C SER A 122 0.91 22.50 8.15
N LEU A 123 0.14 21.55 8.70
CA LEU A 123 -0.13 21.50 10.14
C LEU A 123 1.15 21.33 10.96
N TYR A 124 2.10 20.51 10.49
CA TYR A 124 3.38 20.32 11.15
C TYR A 124 4.21 21.61 11.18
N GLU A 125 4.33 22.28 10.03
CA GLU A 125 5.10 23.54 9.93
C GLU A 125 4.46 24.65 10.77
N GLU A 126 3.14 24.76 10.80
CA GLU A 126 2.40 25.71 11.66
C GLU A 126 2.65 25.44 13.16
N THR A 127 2.69 24.17 13.57
CA THR A 127 2.84 23.79 14.98
C THR A 127 4.29 23.93 15.48
N ASN A 128 5.29 23.76 14.61
CA ASN A 128 6.70 23.65 14.99
C ASN A 128 7.53 24.86 14.52
N ALA A 129 6.97 26.07 14.61
CA ALA A 129 7.66 27.31 14.26
C ALA A 129 8.31 27.28 12.85
N HIS A 130 7.59 26.72 11.88
CA HIS A 130 8.02 26.54 10.50
C HIS A 130 9.24 25.62 10.29
N ALA A 131 9.52 24.71 11.24
CA ALA A 131 10.51 23.66 11.03
C ALA A 131 10.13 22.79 9.83
N GLU A 132 11.03 22.67 8.86
CA GLU A 132 10.81 21.84 7.67
C GLU A 132 10.89 20.34 7.98
N ILE A 133 10.08 19.57 7.26
CA ILE A 133 10.19 18.11 7.25
C ILE A 133 11.34 17.69 6.34
N ASP A 134 12.24 16.87 6.88
CA ASP A 134 13.34 16.27 6.13
C ASP A 134 12.81 15.41 4.96
N LYS A 135 13.03 15.91 3.75
CA LYS A 135 12.57 15.31 2.48
C LYS A 135 13.27 13.99 2.16
N ASP A 136 14.45 13.75 2.72
CA ASP A 136 15.17 12.48 2.55
C ASP A 136 14.57 11.40 3.46
N GLN A 137 13.89 11.82 4.54
CA GLN A 137 13.21 10.88 5.44
C GLN A 137 11.74 10.68 5.12
N ILE A 138 11.03 11.72 4.68
CA ILE A 138 9.59 11.70 4.51
C ILE A 138 9.22 12.34 3.17
N ARG A 139 8.45 11.60 2.36
CA ARG A 139 7.88 12.11 1.12
C ARG A 139 6.61 12.92 1.43
N THR A 140 6.64 14.22 1.19
CA THR A 140 5.41 15.02 1.12
C THR A 140 4.82 15.02 -0.28
N LEU A 141 3.56 14.60 -0.41
CA LEU A 141 2.84 14.72 -1.67
C LEU A 141 2.34 16.14 -1.92
N LYS A 142 2.35 16.55 -3.18
CA LYS A 142 1.62 17.75 -3.63
C LYS A 142 0.14 17.43 -3.74
N ILE A 143 -0.72 18.45 -3.61
CA ILE A 143 -2.18 18.30 -3.81
C ILE A 143 -2.51 17.62 -5.15
N SER A 144 -1.80 17.98 -6.22
CA SER A 144 -1.97 17.37 -7.55
C SER A 144 -1.53 15.90 -7.63
N GLU A 145 -0.60 15.47 -6.78
CA GLU A 145 -0.16 14.07 -6.67
C GLU A 145 -1.17 13.26 -5.86
N GLU A 146 -1.71 13.83 -4.78
CA GLU A 146 -2.80 13.22 -3.99
C GLU A 146 -4.05 13.02 -4.84
N GLN A 147 -4.46 14.03 -5.60
CA GLN A 147 -5.61 13.96 -6.50
C GLN A 147 -5.38 12.90 -7.58
N PHE A 148 -4.19 12.89 -8.20
CA PHE A 148 -3.86 11.90 -9.21
C PHE A 148 -3.93 10.46 -8.68
N ILE A 149 -3.37 10.17 -7.50
CA ILE A 149 -3.46 8.83 -6.88
C ILE A 149 -4.93 8.46 -6.63
N THR A 150 -5.74 9.41 -6.18
CA THR A 150 -7.16 9.22 -5.92
C THR A 150 -7.91 8.85 -7.21
N ASP A 151 -7.73 9.64 -8.27
CA ASP A 151 -8.41 9.44 -9.54
C ASP A 151 -7.95 8.15 -10.25
N LEU A 152 -6.63 7.90 -10.24
CA LEU A 152 -6.04 6.68 -10.79
C LEU A 152 -6.65 5.44 -10.14
N MET A 153 -6.71 5.42 -8.82
CA MET A 153 -7.25 4.28 -8.09
C MET A 153 -8.75 4.16 -8.27
N HIS A 154 -9.51 5.26 -8.23
CA HIS A 154 -10.94 5.23 -8.47
C HIS A 154 -11.28 4.62 -9.84
N TYR A 155 -10.54 5.02 -10.89
CA TYR A 155 -10.75 4.47 -12.22
C TYR A 155 -10.34 2.99 -12.31
N VAL A 156 -9.16 2.63 -11.78
CA VAL A 156 -8.68 1.24 -11.81
C VAL A 156 -9.59 0.33 -10.99
N THR A 157 -10.00 0.71 -9.78
CA THR A 157 -10.87 -0.11 -8.93
C THR A 157 -12.27 -0.30 -9.50
N SER A 158 -12.74 0.64 -10.33
CA SER A 158 -14.04 0.54 -11.01
C SER A 158 -13.98 -0.30 -12.30
N ASN A 159 -12.79 -0.46 -12.91
CA ASN A 159 -12.65 -1.08 -14.23
C ASN A 159 -11.68 -2.27 -14.28
N TRP A 160 -11.05 -2.67 -13.18
CA TRP A 160 -9.95 -3.64 -13.16
C TRP A 160 -10.30 -5.00 -13.79
N ASN A 161 -11.53 -5.47 -13.63
CA ASN A 161 -12.01 -6.74 -14.16
C ASN A 161 -12.41 -6.67 -15.64
N ASN A 162 -12.40 -5.47 -16.24
CA ASN A 162 -12.63 -5.29 -17.67
C ASN A 162 -11.37 -5.70 -18.46
N PRO A 163 -11.40 -6.73 -19.30
CA PRO A 163 -10.23 -7.17 -20.07
C PRO A 163 -9.75 -6.13 -21.09
N TYR A 164 -10.62 -5.19 -21.47
CA TYR A 164 -10.33 -4.09 -22.39
C TYR A 164 -9.82 -2.83 -21.69
N LEU A 165 -9.57 -2.86 -20.37
CA LEU A 165 -8.89 -1.76 -19.69
C LEU A 165 -7.41 -1.78 -20.09
N ASP A 166 -6.97 -0.68 -20.71
CA ASP A 166 -5.60 -0.41 -21.13
C ASP A 166 -5.15 1.01 -20.72
N VAL A 167 -3.92 1.38 -21.11
CA VAL A 167 -3.33 2.68 -20.76
C VAL A 167 -3.99 3.84 -21.50
N GLU A 168 -4.51 3.61 -22.70
CA GLU A 168 -5.14 4.65 -23.52
C GLU A 168 -6.44 5.11 -22.85
N ARG A 169 -7.33 4.17 -22.51
CA ARG A 169 -8.58 4.47 -21.79
C ARG A 169 -8.34 5.08 -20.41
N LEU A 170 -7.31 4.62 -19.72
CA LEU A 170 -6.89 5.23 -18.45
C LEU A 170 -6.43 6.68 -18.65
N GLY A 171 -5.69 6.95 -19.73
CA GLY A 171 -5.25 8.30 -20.10
C GLY A 171 -6.42 9.22 -20.41
N GLU A 172 -7.36 8.76 -21.23
CA GLU A 172 -8.59 9.49 -21.55
C GLU A 172 -9.39 9.85 -20.30
N ALA A 173 -9.62 8.88 -19.42
CA ALA A 173 -10.39 9.08 -18.19
C ALA A 173 -9.73 10.07 -17.23
N LEU A 174 -8.39 10.08 -17.17
CA LEU A 174 -7.61 11.02 -16.35
C LEU A 174 -7.28 12.33 -17.08
N LYS A 175 -7.72 12.49 -18.33
CA LYS A 175 -7.40 13.62 -19.21
C LYS A 175 -5.90 13.85 -19.35
N MET A 176 -5.15 12.78 -19.56
CA MET A 176 -3.69 12.77 -19.68
C MET A 176 -3.25 12.09 -20.97
N THR A 177 -2.22 12.67 -21.60
CA THR A 177 -1.48 11.96 -22.65
C THR A 177 -0.77 10.74 -22.08
N TYR A 178 -0.44 9.77 -22.95
CA TYR A 178 0.31 8.58 -22.56
C TYR A 178 1.60 8.90 -21.79
N SER A 179 2.39 9.88 -22.27
CA SER A 179 3.65 10.28 -21.64
C SER A 179 3.45 10.85 -20.23
N GLN A 180 2.45 11.71 -20.05
CA GLN A 180 2.12 12.28 -18.74
C GLN A 180 1.66 11.19 -17.76
N LEU A 181 0.78 10.30 -18.20
CA LEU A 181 0.28 9.18 -17.38
C LEU A 181 1.43 8.25 -17.00
N HIS A 182 2.27 7.88 -17.96
CA HIS A 182 3.41 7.00 -17.74
C HIS A 182 4.39 7.61 -16.73
N HIS A 183 4.79 8.87 -16.94
CA HIS A 183 5.69 9.58 -16.05
C HIS A 183 5.11 9.72 -14.64
N ARG A 184 3.86 10.18 -14.49
CA ARG A 184 3.23 10.36 -13.17
C ARG A 184 3.04 9.05 -12.42
N THR A 185 2.55 8.01 -13.10
CA THR A 185 2.35 6.69 -12.48
C THR A 185 3.67 6.10 -12.01
N THR A 186 4.70 6.12 -12.87
CA THR A 186 6.01 5.57 -12.53
C THR A 186 6.68 6.35 -11.40
N ARG A 187 6.61 7.68 -11.44
CA ARG A 187 7.21 8.55 -10.41
C ARG A 187 6.55 8.39 -9.04
N LEU A 188 5.25 8.12 -8.97
CA LEU A 188 4.55 8.00 -7.69
C LEU A 188 4.48 6.57 -7.18
N THR A 189 4.29 5.60 -8.07
CA THR A 189 4.03 4.20 -7.69
C THR A 189 5.22 3.26 -7.89
N GLY A 190 6.25 3.72 -8.60
CA GLY A 190 7.39 2.89 -9.02
C GLY A 190 7.04 1.91 -10.14
N LYS A 191 5.84 2.03 -10.74
CA LYS A 191 5.32 1.09 -11.75
C LYS A 191 4.85 1.83 -13.00
N THR A 192 5.02 1.20 -14.15
CA THR A 192 4.38 1.66 -15.38
C THR A 192 2.86 1.48 -15.27
N PRO A 193 2.03 2.26 -16.01
CA PRO A 193 0.58 2.12 -15.96
C PRO A 193 0.08 0.70 -16.24
N ASN A 194 0.68 0.02 -17.22
CA ASN A 194 0.38 -1.39 -17.53
C ASN A 194 0.69 -2.32 -16.36
N ASN A 195 1.86 -2.17 -15.74
CA ASN A 195 2.24 -2.99 -14.58
C ASN A 195 1.38 -2.66 -13.36
N PHE A 196 0.93 -1.42 -13.20
CA PHE A 196 0.04 -1.01 -12.13
C PHE A 196 -1.32 -1.72 -12.23
N ILE A 197 -1.96 -1.68 -13.40
CA ILE A 197 -3.24 -2.38 -13.67
C ILE A 197 -3.07 -3.89 -13.46
N LYS A 198 -2.01 -4.47 -14.05
CA LYS A 198 -1.72 -5.91 -13.94
C LYS A 198 -1.51 -6.33 -12.49
N ASP A 199 -0.72 -5.58 -11.72
CA ASP A 199 -0.50 -5.86 -10.30
C ASP A 199 -1.80 -5.82 -9.51
N TYR A 200 -2.66 -4.83 -9.77
CA TYR A 200 -3.97 -4.73 -9.11
C TYR A 200 -4.85 -5.95 -9.42
N ARG A 201 -4.91 -6.36 -10.69
CA ARG A 201 -5.61 -7.59 -11.11
C ARG A 201 -5.06 -8.84 -10.43
N LEU A 202 -3.73 -8.99 -10.36
CA LEU A 202 -3.08 -10.11 -9.69
C LEU A 202 -3.37 -10.14 -8.18
N HIS A 203 -3.44 -8.99 -7.51
CA HIS A 203 -3.81 -8.93 -6.10
C HIS A 203 -5.25 -9.41 -5.89
N LYS A 204 -6.20 -8.95 -6.72
CA LYS A 204 -7.60 -9.42 -6.65
C LYS A 204 -7.72 -10.91 -6.97
N ALA A 205 -6.99 -11.40 -7.97
CA ALA A 205 -6.95 -12.81 -8.32
C ALA A 205 -6.43 -13.69 -7.18
N LEU A 206 -5.37 -13.25 -6.47
CA LEU A 206 -4.84 -13.97 -5.31
C LEU A 206 -5.89 -14.09 -4.19
N VAL A 207 -6.64 -13.02 -3.91
CA VAL A 207 -7.72 -13.04 -2.90
C VAL A 207 -8.84 -14.01 -3.31
N LEU A 208 -9.25 -14.00 -4.59
CA LEU A 208 -10.24 -14.93 -5.11
C LEU A 208 -9.76 -16.39 -5.04
N LEU A 209 -8.48 -16.62 -5.36
CA LEU A 209 -7.86 -17.94 -5.31
C LEU A 209 -7.81 -18.45 -3.87
N HIS A 210 -7.33 -17.64 -2.94
CA HIS A 210 -7.24 -17.98 -1.52
C HIS A 210 -8.61 -18.34 -0.91
N ASN A 211 -9.66 -17.63 -1.34
CA ASN A 211 -11.00 -17.87 -0.85
C ASN A 211 -11.77 -18.93 -1.69
N HIS A 212 -11.12 -19.69 -2.57
CA HIS A 212 -11.73 -20.71 -3.44
C HIS A 212 -12.90 -20.24 -4.34
N HIS A 213 -12.84 -19.03 -4.87
CA HIS A 213 -13.96 -18.47 -5.66
C HIS A 213 -14.03 -18.99 -7.11
N GLY A 214 -13.55 -20.20 -7.39
CA GLY A 214 -13.67 -20.88 -8.68
C GLY A 214 -12.37 -21.50 -9.18
N SER A 215 -12.45 -22.11 -10.36
CA SER A 215 -11.27 -22.65 -11.05
C SER A 215 -10.29 -21.56 -11.47
N ILE A 216 -9.03 -21.92 -11.67
CA ILE A 216 -7.97 -20.99 -12.14
C ILE A 216 -8.38 -20.24 -13.41
N ALA A 217 -9.05 -20.93 -14.35
CA ALA A 217 -9.53 -20.31 -15.59
C ALA A 217 -10.66 -19.29 -15.34
N GLN A 218 -11.58 -19.59 -14.42
CA GLN A 218 -12.64 -18.66 -14.02
C GLN A 218 -12.06 -17.44 -13.29
N ILE A 219 -11.12 -17.64 -12.36
CA ILE A 219 -10.44 -16.56 -11.62
C ILE A 219 -9.68 -15.65 -12.58
N ALA A 220 -8.95 -16.22 -13.56
CA ALA A 220 -8.25 -15.44 -14.58
C ALA A 220 -9.23 -14.52 -15.34
N LYS A 221 -10.35 -15.08 -15.82
CA LYS A 221 -11.38 -14.33 -16.54
C LYS A 221 -12.04 -13.26 -15.68
N GLN A 222 -12.46 -13.61 -14.46
CA GLN A 222 -13.08 -12.69 -13.50
C GLN A 222 -12.13 -11.56 -13.09
N SER A 223 -10.81 -11.80 -13.16
CA SER A 223 -9.79 -10.81 -12.81
C SER A 223 -9.36 -9.93 -13.99
N GLY A 224 -10.02 -10.04 -15.15
CA GLY A 224 -9.74 -9.21 -16.32
C GLY A 224 -8.52 -9.65 -17.14
N PHE A 225 -8.08 -10.91 -17.03
CA PHE A 225 -7.06 -11.47 -17.92
C PHE A 225 -7.69 -12.08 -19.18
N ASN A 226 -7.06 -11.83 -20.33
CA ASN A 226 -7.52 -12.33 -21.63
C ASN A 226 -7.26 -13.84 -21.82
N SER A 227 -6.30 -14.43 -21.11
CA SER A 227 -6.05 -15.87 -21.16
C SER A 227 -5.57 -16.44 -19.81
N PRO A 228 -5.99 -17.67 -19.43
CA PRO A 228 -5.50 -18.34 -18.23
C PRO A 228 -3.99 -18.62 -18.24
N THR A 229 -3.41 -18.86 -19.43
CA THR A 229 -1.96 -19.07 -19.60
C THR A 229 -1.18 -17.81 -19.24
N TYR A 230 -1.55 -16.66 -19.80
CA TYR A 230 -0.90 -15.39 -19.50
C TYR A 230 -1.10 -14.97 -18.04
N PHE A 231 -2.29 -15.22 -17.48
CA PHE A 231 -2.53 -15.06 -16.05
C PHE A 231 -1.54 -15.88 -15.21
N SER A 232 -1.38 -17.17 -15.53
CA SER A 232 -0.52 -18.07 -14.75
C SER A 232 0.95 -17.66 -14.81
N GLU A 233 1.44 -17.19 -15.95
CA GLU A 233 2.78 -16.62 -16.10
C GLU A 233 2.95 -15.34 -15.29
N CYS A 234 1.99 -14.41 -15.38
CA CYS A 234 2.02 -13.17 -14.61
C CYS A 234 1.99 -13.43 -13.09
N PHE A 235 1.18 -14.39 -12.67
CA PHE A 235 1.06 -14.79 -11.27
C PHE A 235 2.36 -15.43 -10.77
N LEU A 236 2.95 -16.36 -11.54
CA LEU A 236 4.25 -16.95 -11.23
C LEU A 236 5.35 -15.89 -11.13
N ASN A 237 5.43 -14.98 -12.09
CA ASN A 237 6.43 -13.91 -12.10
C ASN A 237 6.29 -12.96 -10.91
N LYS A 238 5.05 -12.73 -10.44
CA LYS A 238 4.76 -11.82 -9.33
C LYS A 238 5.00 -12.46 -7.96
N TYR A 239 4.57 -13.70 -7.80
CA TYR A 239 4.47 -14.37 -6.50
C TYR A 239 5.45 -15.53 -6.32
N GLY A 240 6.19 -15.92 -7.36
CA GLY A 240 7.16 -17.01 -7.32
C GLY A 240 6.54 -18.42 -7.30
N VAL A 241 5.21 -18.53 -7.31
CA VAL A 241 4.47 -19.80 -7.29
C VAL A 241 3.37 -19.79 -8.35
N ARG A 242 3.08 -20.94 -8.97
CA ARG A 242 1.99 -21.05 -9.94
C ARG A 242 0.63 -21.02 -9.23
N PRO A 243 -0.45 -20.51 -9.86
CA PRO A 243 -1.79 -20.52 -9.24
C PRO A 243 -2.25 -21.91 -8.79
N SER A 244 -1.98 -22.95 -9.59
CA SER A 244 -2.34 -24.34 -9.26
C SER A 244 -1.57 -24.87 -8.05
N THR A 245 -0.27 -24.60 -7.99
CA THR A 245 0.56 -24.97 -6.85
C THR A 245 0.13 -24.23 -5.60
N TYR A 246 -0.17 -22.94 -5.71
CA TYR A 246 -0.68 -22.15 -4.59
C TYR A 246 -2.00 -22.70 -4.04
N ALA A 247 -2.95 -23.02 -4.94
CA ALA A 247 -4.22 -23.65 -4.56
C ALA A 247 -3.99 -24.97 -3.82
N GLN A 248 -3.18 -25.87 -4.40
CA GLN A 248 -2.87 -27.16 -3.79
C GLN A 248 -2.22 -27.03 -2.40
N GLN A 249 -1.26 -26.11 -2.23
CA GLN A 249 -0.57 -25.87 -0.96
C GLN A 249 -1.51 -25.43 0.17
N HIS A 250 -2.60 -24.76 -0.18
CA HIS A 250 -3.58 -24.24 0.76
C HIS A 250 -4.83 -25.13 0.84
N GLY A 251 -4.83 -26.31 0.19
CA GLY A 251 -5.97 -27.23 0.15
C GLY A 251 -7.17 -26.70 -0.64
N LEU A 252 -6.89 -25.86 -1.66
CA LEU A 252 -7.89 -25.08 -2.40
C LEU A 252 -8.37 -25.64 -3.73
#